data_AF-A0A9W6GT45-F1
#
_entry.id   AF-A0A9W6GT45-F1
#
_cell.length_a   1.000
_cell.length_b   1.000
_cell.length_c   1.000
_cell.angle_alpha   90.00
_cell.angle_beta   90.00
_cell.angle_gamma   90.00
#
_symmetry.space_group_name_H-M   'P 1'
#
loop_
_entity.id
_entity.type
_entity.pdbx_description
1 polymer ?
#
loop_
_entity_poly.entity_id
_entity_poly.type
_entity_poly.pdbx_seq_one_letter_code
_entity_poly.pdbx_strand_id
1 'polypeptide(L)' 'MSQPDADPVTRFNVLLKIAAVLALLLGSYNLWSFFTSSRYQALCGKSYWDLNSSQLDSCLEQKRNLEGK' A
#
# COMPACT_ATOMS: atom_id res chain seq x y z
N MET A 1 -20.90 13.93 39.07
CA MET A 1 -21.95 13.19 38.35
C MET A 1 -21.73 13.39 36.85
N SER A 2 -21.77 12.27 36.14
CA SER A 2 -21.96 12.07 34.69
C SER A 2 -20.93 12.69 33.74
N GLN A 3 -20.09 11.81 33.17
CA GLN A 3 -19.44 12.01 31.86
C GLN A 3 -20.48 12.61 30.89
N PRO A 4 -20.14 13.60 30.05
CA PRO A 4 -21.03 14.01 28.99
C PRO A 4 -21.19 12.81 28.05
N ASP A 5 -22.35 12.18 28.09
CA ASP A 5 -22.74 11.13 27.15
C ASP A 5 -22.65 11.73 25.75
N ALA A 6 -21.55 11.47 25.05
CA ALA A 6 -21.40 11.93 23.67
C ALA A 6 -22.61 11.45 22.87
N ASP A 7 -23.34 12.39 22.25
CA ASP A 7 -24.56 12.12 21.49
C ASP A 7 -24.38 10.91 20.57
N PRO A 8 -25.38 10.01 20.46
CA PRO A 8 -25.29 8.78 19.67
C PRO A 8 -24.94 9.07 18.20
N VAL A 9 -25.39 10.21 17.67
CA VAL A 9 -25.05 10.70 16.34
C VAL A 9 -23.55 11.04 16.21
N THR A 10 -22.98 11.68 17.23
CA THR A 10 -21.55 12.02 17.26
C THR A 10 -20.68 10.77 17.31
N ARG A 11 -21.08 9.76 18.11
CA ARG A 11 -20.38 8.47 18.17
C ARG A 11 -20.43 7.74 16.82
N PHE A 12 -21.60 7.70 16.18
CA PHE A 12 -21.76 7.09 14.85
C PHE A 12 -20.90 7.77 13.78
N ASN A 13 -20.89 9.11 13.75
CA ASN A 13 -20.07 9.87 12.81
C ASN A 13 -18.57 9.64 13.02
N VAL A 14 -18.12 9.48 14.27
CA VAL A 14 -16.72 9.13 14.58
C VAL A 14 -16.40 7.73 14.05
N LEU A 15 -17.27 6.74 14.28
CA LEU A 15 -17.07 5.38 13.76
C LEU A 15 -17.01 5.34 12.23
N LEU A 16 -17.90 6.07 11.55
CA LEU A 16 -17.88 6.19 10.08
C LEU A 16 -16.58 6.81 9.56
N LYS A 17 -16.10 7.88 10.20
CA LYS A 17 -14.82 8.50 9.83
C LYS A 17 -13.67 7.53 9.99
N ILE A 18 -13.62 6.78 11.08
CA ILE A 18 -12.58 5.76 11.31
C ILE A 18 -12.66 4.68 10.24
N ALA A 19 -13.86 4.16 9.94
CA ALA A 19 -14.06 3.17 8.89
C ALA A 19 -13.63 3.68 7.52
N ALA A 20 -13.95 4.94 7.18
CA ALA A 20 -13.54 5.57 5.92
C ALA A 20 -12.02 5.73 5.82
N VAL A 21 -11.36 6.14 6.90
CA VAL A 21 -9.88 6.23 6.94
C VAL A 21 -9.24 4.86 6.77
N LEU A 22 -9.75 3.83 7.47
CA LEU A 22 -9.25 2.46 7.32
C LEU A 22 -9.45 1.93 5.90
N ALA A 23 -10.62 2.18 5.30
CA ALA A 23 -10.90 1.79 3.93
C ALA A 23 -9.96 2.50 2.93
N LEU A 24 -9.67 3.78 3.13
CA LEU A 24 -8.72 4.52 2.30
C LEU A 24 -7.29 3.98 2.43
N LEU A 25 -6.84 3.67 3.64
CA LEU A 25 -5.50 3.11 3.87
C LEU A 25 -5.37 1.73 3.23
N LEU A 26 -6.34 0.85 3.45
CA LEU A 26 -6.36 -0.50 2.86
C LEU A 26 -6.48 -0.45 1.34
N GLY A 27 -7.36 0.40 0.80
CA GLY A 27 -7.53 0.57 -0.64
C GLY A 27 -6.26 1.10 -1.30
N SER A 28 -5.66 2.15 -0.72
CA SER A 28 -4.41 2.74 -1.22
C SER A 28 -3.25 1.76 -1.15
N TYR A 29 -3.15 0.97 -0.07
CA TYR A 29 -2.12 -0.05 0.07
C TYR A 29 -2.29 -1.18 -0.95
N ASN A 30 -3.53 -1.64 -1.21
CA ASN A 30 -3.80 -2.64 -2.23
C ASN A 30 -3.46 -2.14 -3.64
N LEU A 31 -3.86 -0.90 -3.98
CA LEU A 31 -3.48 -0.25 -5.23
C LEU A 31 -1.95 -0.15 -5.37
N TRP A 32 -1.28 0.38 -4.35
CA TRP A 32 0.19 0.49 -4.34
C TRP A 32 0.87 -0.87 -4.48
N SER A 33 0.42 -1.88 -3.72
CA SER A 33 0.96 -3.24 -3.77
C SER A 33 0.78 -3.88 -5.15
N PHE A 34 -0.39 -3.68 -5.78
CA PHE A 34 -0.67 -4.16 -7.12
C PHE A 34 0.22 -3.50 -8.18
N PHE A 35 0.32 -2.17 -8.17
CA PHE A 35 1.16 -1.44 -9.14
C PHE A 35 2.64 -1.73 -8.96
N THR A 36 3.10 -1.78 -7.71
CA THR A 36 4.48 -2.12 -7.37
C THR A 36 4.77 -3.54 -7.85
N SER A 37 3.96 -4.52 -7.46
CA SER A 37 4.15 -5.91 -7.88
C SER A 37 4.08 -6.08 -9.40
N SER A 38 3.16 -5.41 -10.09
CA SER A 38 3.06 -5.43 -11.56
C SER A 38 4.32 -4.89 -12.23
N ARG A 39 4.84 -3.76 -11.75
CA ARG A 39 6.09 -3.17 -12.25
C ARG A 39 7.28 -4.10 -12.03
N TYR A 40 7.41 -4.70 -10.85
CA TYR A 40 8.49 -5.65 -10.57
C TYR A 40 8.31 -6.98 -11.31
N GLN A 41 7.09 -7.42 -11.58
CA GLN A 41 6.81 -8.58 -12.40
C GLN A 41 7.15 -8.33 -13.87
N ALA A 42 6.89 -7.13 -14.38
CA ALA A 42 7.26 -6.74 -15.74
C ALA A 42 8.78 -6.56 -15.92
N LEU A 43 9.47 -6.05 -14.89
CA LEU A 43 10.92 -5.80 -14.95
C LEU A 43 11.77 -7.03 -14.59
N CYS A 44 11.33 -7.81 -13.61
CA CYS A 44 12.09 -8.88 -12.97
C CYS A 44 11.43 -10.27 -13.06
N GLY A 45 10.24 -10.37 -13.65
CA GLY A 45 9.48 -11.62 -13.75
C GLY A 45 8.90 -12.13 -12.42
N LYS A 46 9.02 -11.38 -11.33
CA LYS A 46 8.60 -11.78 -9.97
C LYS A 46 7.86 -10.67 -9.23
N SER A 47 7.01 -11.04 -8.27
CA SER A 47 6.30 -10.09 -7.42
C SER A 47 7.29 -9.37 -6.50
N TYR A 48 7.00 -8.10 -6.17
CA TYR A 48 7.82 -7.31 -5.24
C TYR A 48 7.97 -7.99 -3.88
N TRP A 49 6.92 -8.67 -3.42
CA TRP A 49 6.89 -9.36 -2.12
C TRP A 49 7.68 -10.68 -2.11
N ASP A 50 7.93 -11.28 -3.27
CA ASP A 50 8.72 -12.50 -3.42
C ASP A 50 10.22 -12.23 -3.69
N LEU A 51 10.58 -10.97 -3.95
CA LEU A 51 11.94 -10.58 -4.28
C LEU A 51 12.71 -10.26 -3.00
N ASN A 52 13.73 -11.06 -2.70
CA ASN A 52 14.74 -10.73 -1.68
C ASN A 52 15.50 -9.46 -2.13
N SER A 53 15.97 -8.63 -1.18
CA SER A 53 16.61 -7.33 -1.48
C SER A 53 17.76 -7.44 -2.48
N SER A 54 18.56 -8.52 -2.41
CA SER A 54 19.63 -8.81 -3.37
C SER A 54 19.13 -9.12 -4.79
N GLN A 55 17.96 -9.75 -4.93
CA GLN A 55 17.34 -10.02 -6.23
C GLN A 55 16.76 -8.74 -6.82
N LEU A 56 16.23 -7.85 -5.97
CA LEU A 56 15.74 -6.53 -6.36
C LEU A 56 16.87 -5.67 -6.95
N ASP A 57 18.01 -5.58 -6.27
CA ASP A 57 19.17 -4.81 -6.72
C ASP A 57 19.74 -5.35 -8.04
N SER A 58 19.89 -6.66 -8.17
CA SER A 58 20.40 -7.28 -9.41
C SER A 58 19.50 -7.01 -10.63
N CYS A 59 18.18 -6.96 -10.43
CA CYS A 59 17.22 -6.64 -11.48
C CYS A 59 17.21 -5.15 -11.83
N LEU A 60 17.30 -4.27 -10.83
CA LEU A 60 17.42 -2.83 -11.06
C LEU A 60 18.74 -2.47 -11.76
N GLU A 61 19.82 -3.18 -11.46
CA GLU A 61 21.11 -3.05 -12.15
C GLU A 61 21.03 -3.50 -13.61
N GLN A 62 20.34 -4.62 -13.90
CA GLN A 62 20.05 -5.04 -15.29
C GLN A 62 19.22 -4.02 -16.04
N LYS A 63 18.19 -3.44 -15.42
CA LYS A 63 17.39 -2.37 -16.02
C LYS A 63 18.24 -1.14 -16.34
N ARG A 64 19.12 -0.72 -15.41
CA ARG A 64 20.05 0.41 -15.62
C ARG A 64 21.01 0.14 -16.78
N ASN A 65 21.44 -1.11 -16.96
CA ASN A 65 22.30 -1.51 -18.08
C ASN A 65 21.54 -1.62 -19.42
N LEU A 66 20.23 -1.93 -19.40
CA LEU A 66 19.37 -1.99 -20.58
C LEU A 66 18.87 -0.60 -21.03
N GLU A 67 18.60 0.31 -20.09
CA GLU A 67 18.31 1.73 -20.38
C GLU A 67 19.59 2.54 -20.67
N GLY A 68 20.76 1.91 -20.51
CA GLY A 68 22.06 2.45 -20.86
C GLY A 68 22.44 2.20 -22.32
N LYS A 69 21.68 2.78 -23.25
CA LYS A 69 22.16 3.16 -24.59
C LYS A 69 21.22 4.17 -25.26
#